data_AF-A0A7Y0EL99-F1
#
_entry.id   AF-A0A7Y0EL99-F1
#
_cell.length_a   1.000
_cell.length_b   1.000
_cell.length_c   1.000
_cell.angle_alpha   90.00
_cell.angle_beta   90.00
_cell.angle_gamma   90.00
#
_symmetry.space_group_name_H-M   'P 1'
#
loop_
_entity.id
_entity.type
_entity.pdbx_description
1 polymer ?
#
loop_
_entity_poly.entity_id
_entity_poly.type
_entity_poly.pdbx_seq_one_letter_code
_entity_poly.pdbx_strand_id
1 'polypeptide(L)' 'MRVTELNQDQLAELKSNYYYGDGDEDDHVDEYDCPNDIPDAIIFKHYADIDFVPDDFGCSEGEDD' A
#
# COMPACT_ATOMS: atom_id res chain seq x y z
N MET A 1 -5.57 -12.02 -0.81
CA MET A 1 -4.52 -11.80 -1.83
C MET A 1 -3.31 -11.28 -1.10
N ARG A 2 -2.13 -11.88 -1.31
CA ARG A 2 -0.92 -11.38 -0.63
C ARG A 2 -0.47 -10.07 -1.26
N VAL A 3 0.21 -9.26 -0.46
CA VAL A 3 0.83 -7.99 -0.91
C VAL A 3 1.74 -8.15 -2.15
N THR A 4 2.39 -9.31 -2.30
CA THR A 4 3.25 -9.64 -3.44
C THR A 4 2.49 -10.01 -4.72
N GLU A 5 1.18 -10.22 -4.61
CA GLU A 5 0.28 -10.59 -5.72
C GLU A 5 -0.50 -9.38 -6.26
N LEU A 6 -0.34 -8.21 -5.64
CA LEU A 6 -1.01 -6.97 -6.01
C LEU A 6 -0.46 -6.38 -7.31
N ASN A 7 -1.33 -5.69 -8.04
CA ASN A 7 -0.93 -4.92 -9.22
C ASN A 7 -0.28 -3.58 -8.83
N GLN A 8 0.28 -2.86 -9.81
CA GLN A 8 1.02 -1.61 -9.55
C GLN A 8 0.13 -0.52 -8.95
N ASP A 9 -1.13 -0.40 -9.37
CA ASP A 9 -2.08 0.57 -8.82
C ASP A 9 -2.41 0.26 -7.35
N GLN A 10 -2.76 -0.99 -7.05
CA GLN A 10 -3.01 -1.46 -5.68
C GLN A 10 -1.79 -1.24 -4.77
N LEU A 11 -0.59 -1.51 -5.28
CA LEU A 11 0.65 -1.30 -4.54
C LEU A 11 0.93 0.20 -4.32
N ALA A 12 0.61 1.06 -5.28
CA ALA A 12 0.74 2.51 -5.13
C ALA A 12 -0.24 3.09 -4.09
N GLU A 13 -1.44 2.53 -3.99
CA GLU A 13 -2.37 2.85 -2.90
C GLU A 13 -1.79 2.45 -1.54
N LEU A 14 -1.23 1.24 -1.40
CA LEU A 14 -0.56 0.83 -0.14
C LEU A 14 0.63 1.71 0.21
N LYS A 15 1.44 2.11 -0.78
CA LYS A 15 2.55 3.04 -0.57
C LYS A 15 2.07 4.39 -0.06
N SER A 16 0.98 4.91 -0.64
CA SER A 16 0.38 6.16 -0.19
C SER A 16 -0.23 6.01 1.20
N ASN A 17 -0.88 4.89 1.49
CA ASN A 17 -1.44 4.62 2.81
C ASN A 17 -0.34 4.45 3.87
N TYR A 18 0.79 3.82 3.55
CA TYR A 18 1.93 3.74 4.46
C TYR A 18 2.59 5.11 4.68
N TYR A 19 2.69 5.94 3.63
CA TYR A 19 3.33 7.26 3.72
C TYR A 19 2.45 8.32 4.42
N TYR A 20 1.14 8.33 4.17
CA TYR A 20 0.20 9.30 4.73
C TYR A 20 -0.62 8.76 5.92
N GLY A 21 -0.61 7.45 6.12
CA GLY A 21 -1.33 6.76 7.20
C GLY A 21 -0.64 6.98 8.53
N ASP A 22 -0.94 8.13 9.11
CA ASP A 22 -0.73 8.52 10.49
C ASP A 22 -1.19 7.40 11.44
N GLY A 23 -0.28 6.52 11.89
CA GLY A 23 -0.67 5.41 12.76
C GLY A 23 0.45 4.52 13.28
N ASP A 24 1.46 4.25 12.46
CA ASP A 24 2.67 3.58 12.90
C ASP A 24 3.81 4.61 12.91
N GLU A 25 4.37 4.88 14.09
CA GLU A 25 5.63 5.62 14.34
C GLU A 25 6.85 4.88 13.71
N ASP A 26 6.68 4.29 12.52
CA ASP A 26 7.75 3.68 11.77
C ASP A 26 8.52 4.83 11.11
N ASP A 27 9.63 5.20 11.76
CA ASP A 27 10.64 6.26 11.52
C ASP A 27 11.12 6.44 10.05
N HIS A 28 10.60 5.64 9.11
CA HIS A 28 11.00 5.58 7.72
C HIS A 28 10.28 6.57 6.80
N VAL A 29 9.17 7.19 7.22
CA VAL A 29 8.44 8.16 6.36
C VAL A 29 9.31 9.38 6.02
N ASP A 30 10.17 9.82 6.96
CA ASP A 30 11.14 10.91 6.74
C ASP A 30 12.32 10.53 5.82
N GLU A 31 12.49 9.24 5.48
CA GLU A 31 13.55 8.79 4.56
C GLU A 31 13.18 8.99 3.08
N TYR A 32 11.88 9.12 2.77
CA TYR A 32 11.36 9.18 1.41
C TYR A 32 10.64 10.52 1.16
N ASP A 33 10.90 11.14 0.00
CA ASP A 33 10.24 12.42 -0.37
C ASP A 33 8.79 12.21 -0.87
N CYS A 34 8.48 10.99 -1.33
CA CYS A 34 7.17 10.64 -1.84
C CYS A 34 6.88 9.13 -1.69
N PRO A 35 5.59 8.71 -1.64
CA PRO A 35 5.22 7.30 -1.49
C PRO A 35 5.77 6.39 -2.60
N ASN A 36 5.94 6.90 -3.80
CA ASN A 36 6.45 6.10 -4.92
C ASN A 36 7.95 5.78 -4.80
N ASP A 37 8.70 6.54 -3.99
CA ASP A 37 10.12 6.28 -3.71
C ASP A 37 10.30 5.09 -2.76
N ILE A 38 9.24 4.75 -2.01
CA ILE A 38 9.25 3.65 -1.04
C ILE A 38 9.46 2.32 -1.78
N PRO A 39 10.48 1.54 -1.40
CA PRO A 39 10.73 0.22 -1.98
C PRO A 39 9.56 -0.73 -1.72
N ASP A 40 9.17 -1.47 -2.75
CA ASP A 40 8.11 -2.49 -2.66
C ASP A 40 8.38 -3.49 -1.54
N ALA A 41 9.66 -3.81 -1.28
CA ALA A 41 10.06 -4.72 -0.22
C ALA A 41 9.66 -4.24 1.20
N ILE A 42 9.62 -2.92 1.43
CA ILE A 42 9.17 -2.36 2.72
C ILE A 42 7.67 -2.58 2.86
N ILE A 43 6.91 -2.23 1.83
CA ILE A 43 5.45 -2.46 1.78
C ILE A 43 5.13 -3.94 1.93
N PHE A 44 5.88 -4.81 1.22
CA PHE A 44 5.69 -6.25 1.31
C PHE A 44 5.95 -6.80 2.71
N LYS A 45 6.90 -6.21 3.44
CA LYS A 45 7.22 -6.61 4.81
C LYS A 45 6.18 -6.08 5.80
N HIS A 46 5.79 -4.82 5.67
CA HIS A 46 4.82 -4.17 6.55
C HIS A 46 3.45 -4.86 6.45
N TYR A 47 3.02 -5.19 5.23
CA TYR A 47 1.76 -5.89 4.97
C TYR A 47 1.94 -7.40 4.74
N ALA A 48 3.06 -8.00 5.18
CA ALA A 48 3.34 -9.43 4.94
C ALA A 48 2.32 -10.38 5.58
N ASP A 49 1.75 -9.96 6.72
CA ASP A 49 0.80 -10.74 7.51
C ASP A 49 -0.66 -10.38 7.21
N ILE A 50 -0.89 -9.44 6.28
CA ILE A 50 -2.21 -8.96 5.91
C ILE A 50 -2.63 -9.67 4.61
N ASP A 51 -3.83 -10.26 4.61
CA ASP A 51 -4.45 -10.78 3.40
C ASP A 51 -5.46 -9.75 2.88
N PHE A 52 -5.17 -9.21 1.70
CA PHE A 52 -6.00 -8.18 1.08
C PHE A 52 -7.12 -8.79 0.26
N VAL A 53 -8.31 -8.23 0.37
CA VAL A 53 -9.41 -8.52 -0.56
C VAL A 53 -9.51 -7.40 -1.61
N PRO A 54 -10.15 -7.62 -2.77
CA PRO A 54 -10.34 -6.57 -3.77
C PRO A 54 -11.00 -5.30 -3.19
N ASP A 55 -11.86 -5.48 -2.18
CA ASP A 55 -12.57 -4.42 -1.44
C ASP A 55 -11.63 -3.54 -0.59
N ASP A 56 -10.42 -3.99 -0.25
CA ASP A 56 -9.42 -3.17 0.47
C ASP A 56 -8.85 -2.04 -0.40
N PHE A 57 -9.01 -2.13 -1.72
CA PHE A 57 -8.49 -1.15 -2.68
C PHE A 57 -9.64 -0.34 -3.27
N GLY A 58 -9.65 0.96 -2.97
CA GLY A 58 -10.78 1.85 -3.25
C GLY A 58 -11.00 2.18 -4.73
N CYS A 59 -10.17 1.68 -5.65
CA CYS A 59 -10.28 2.00 -7.07
C CYS A 59 -9.90 0.83 -7.98
N SER A 60 -10.76 -0.17 -8.11
CA SER A 60 -10.95 -0.86 -9.40
C SER A 60 -12.26 -1.66 -9.46
N GLU A 61 -13.38 -1.09 -9.07
CA GLU A 61 -14.66 -1.57 -9.60
C GLU A 61 -15.48 -0.37 -10.04
N GLY A 62 -15.90 -0.41 -11.30
CA GLY A 62 -16.90 0.52 -11.78
C GLY A 62 -18.15 0.43 -10.91
N GLU A 63 -18.46 1.51 -10.21
CA GLU A 63 -19.79 2.09 -10.37
C GLU A 63 -19.90 2.43 -11.88
N ASP A 64 -20.81 1.86 -12.65
CA ASP A 64 -22.23 1.62 -12.40
C ASP A 64 -22.78 0.41 -13.19
N ASP A 65 -23.87 -0.15 -12.62
CA ASP A 65 -24.89 -1.07 -13.15
C ASP A 65 -25.38 -0.80 -14.60
#